data_AF-A0A6G1H796-F1
#
_entry.id   AF-A0A6G1H796-F1
#
_cell.length_a   1.000
_cell.length_b   1.000
_cell.length_c   1.000
_cell.angle_alpha   90.00
_cell.angle_beta   90.00
_cell.angle_gamma   90.00
#
_symmetry.space_group_name_H-M   'P 1'
#
loop_
_entity.id
_entity.type
_entity.pdbx_description
1 polymer ?
#
loop_
_entity_poly.entity_id
_entity_poly.type
_entity_poly.pdbx_seq_one_letter_code
_entity_poly.pdbx_strand_id
1 'polypeptide(L)' 'MILKKRLRGRKWSTVAQFKADILAEWDKITIAQIRRRIREMPDRCLKVQASGGERIKSTLW' A
#
# COMPACT_ATOMS: atom_id res chain seq x y z
N MET A 1 3.00 -0.59 1.22
CA MET A 1 1.74 -0.97 0.51
C MET A 1 0.98 -2.10 1.23
N ILE A 2 -0.36 -1.99 1.40
CA ILE A 2 -1.21 -2.93 2.18
C ILE A 2 -1.20 -4.33 1.59
N LEU A 3 -1.56 -4.46 0.31
CA LEU A 3 -1.69 -5.76 -0.37
C LEU A 3 -0.39 -6.54 -0.31
N LYS A 4 0.75 -5.89 -0.61
CA LYS A 4 2.08 -6.53 -0.54
C LYS A 4 2.40 -7.06 0.86
N LYS A 5 1.94 -6.40 1.93
CA LYS A 5 2.12 -6.90 3.30
C LYS A 5 1.22 -8.12 3.57
N ARG A 6 -0.04 -8.09 3.12
CA ARG A 6 -1.02 -9.17 3.33
C ARG A 6 -0.75 -10.43 2.50
N LEU A 7 -0.16 -10.26 1.32
CA LEU A 7 0.19 -11.35 0.39
C LEU A 7 1.64 -11.84 0.58
N ARG A 8 2.40 -11.24 1.50
CA ARG A 8 3.81 -11.59 1.72
C ARG A 8 3.93 -13.06 2.13
N GLY A 9 4.80 -13.80 1.45
CA GLY A 9 5.09 -15.20 1.76
C GLY A 9 4.13 -16.21 1.13
N ARG A 10 3.03 -15.76 0.51
CA ARG A 10 2.19 -16.64 -0.30
C ARG A 10 2.94 -17.07 -1.56
N LYS A 11 2.73 -18.32 -1.96
CA LYS A 11 3.24 -18.90 -3.20
C LYS A 11 2.03 -19.28 -4.06
N TRP A 12 2.11 -19.02 -5.35
CA TRP A 12 1.05 -19.35 -6.30
C TRP A 12 1.63 -20.23 -7.38
N SER A 13 0.88 -21.27 -7.73
CA SER A 13 1.26 -22.17 -8.83
C SER A 13 0.65 -21.70 -10.16
N THR A 14 -0.38 -20.87 -10.12
CA THR A 14 -1.05 -20.32 -11.31
C THR A 14 -1.37 -18.84 -11.17
N VAL A 15 -1.49 -18.15 -12.31
CA VAL A 15 -1.92 -16.74 -12.37
C VAL A 15 -3.35 -16.57 -11.85
N ALA A 16 -4.23 -17.56 -12.06
CA ALA A 16 -5.60 -17.52 -11.58
C ALA A 16 -5.67 -17.47 -10.04
N GLN A 17 -4.86 -18.29 -9.35
CA GLN A 17 -4.75 -18.27 -7.88
C GLN A 17 -4.21 -16.92 -7.38
N PHE A 18 -3.18 -16.39 -8.05
CA PHE A 18 -2.63 -15.07 -7.69
C PHE A 18 -3.68 -13.96 -7.82
N LYS A 19 -4.45 -13.95 -8.91
CA LYS A 19 -5.52 -12.98 -9.14
C LYS A 19 -6.62 -13.10 -8.09
N ALA A 20 -7.08 -14.32 -7.80
CA ALA A 20 -8.11 -14.57 -6.79
C ALA A 20 -7.69 -14.05 -5.42
N ASP A 21 -6.43 -14.31 -5.02
CA ASP A 21 -5.88 -13.85 -3.76
C ASP A 21 -5.77 -12.33 -3.67
N ILE A 22 -5.35 -11.65 -4.75
CA ILE A 22 -5.32 -10.18 -4.79
C ILE A 22 -6.72 -9.61 -4.58
N LEU A 23 -7.72 -10.13 -5.29
CA LEU A 23 -9.09 -9.65 -5.18
C LEU A 23 -9.66 -9.90 -3.77
N ALA A 24 -9.45 -11.10 -3.22
CA ALA A 24 -9.87 -11.42 -1.87
C ALA A 24 -9.22 -10.52 -0.80
N GLU A 25 -7.95 -10.15 -0.96
CA GLU A 25 -7.30 -9.22 -0.04
C GLU A 25 -7.68 -7.76 -0.27
N TRP A 26 -8.05 -7.40 -1.49
CA TRP A 26 -8.56 -6.08 -1.86
C TRP A 26 -9.93 -5.81 -1.24
N ASP A 27 -10.85 -6.77 -1.31
CA ASP A 27 -12.20 -6.65 -0.76
C ASP A 27 -12.19 -6.46 0.78
N LYS A 28 -11.12 -6.92 1.44
CA LYS A 28 -10.89 -6.72 2.88
C LYS A 28 -10.26 -5.35 3.20
N ILE A 29 -9.96 -4.50 2.22
CA ILE A 29 -9.41 -3.16 2.47
C ILE A 29 -10.58 -2.21 2.73
N THR A 30 -10.62 -1.64 3.93
CA THR A 30 -11.70 -0.73 4.29
C THR A 30 -11.47 0.67 3.74
N ILE A 31 -12.56 1.41 3.51
CA ILE A 31 -12.49 2.83 3.10
C ILE A 31 -11.70 3.68 4.11
N ALA A 32 -11.73 3.33 5.40
CA ALA A 32 -10.95 4.00 6.44
C ALA A 32 -9.43 3.81 6.22
N GLN A 33 -8.98 2.62 5.82
CA GLN A 33 -7.57 2.35 5.51
C GLN A 33 -7.07 3.10 4.27
N ILE A 34 -7.97 3.33 3.30
CA ILE A 34 -7.71 4.15 2.11
C ILE A 34 -7.63 5.63 2.50
N ARG A 35 -8.64 6.15 3.20
CA ARG A 35 -8.69 7.54 3.67
C ARG A 35 -7.48 7.91 4.54
N ARG A 36 -7.02 7.00 5.41
CA ARG A 36 -5.82 7.22 6.22
C ARG A 36 -4.56 7.46 5.37
N ARG A 37 -4.44 6.82 4.20
CA ARG A 37 -3.32 7.03 3.28
C ARG A 37 -3.40 8.36 2.56
N ILE A 38 -4.59 8.68 2.05
CA ILE A 38 -4.85 9.96 1.38
C ILE A 38 -4.55 11.12 2.34
N ARG A 39 -4.99 10.99 3.61
CA ARG A 39 -4.75 12.01 4.65
C ARG A 39 -3.26 12.24 4.94
N GLU A 40 -2.38 11.26 4.76
CA GLU A 40 -0.93 11.42 4.98
C GLU A 40 -0.23 12.15 3.82
N MET A 41 -0.87 12.27 2.65
CA MET A 41 -0.23 12.82 1.45
C MET A 41 0.29 14.25 1.61
N PRO A 42 -0.45 15.20 2.21
CA PRO A 42 0.07 16.55 2.46
C PRO A 42 1.37 16.53 3.28
N ASP A 43 1.41 15.79 4.38
CA ASP A 43 2.61 15.67 5.22
C ASP A 43 3.78 15.03 4.46
N ARG A 44 3.50 14.07 3.58
CA ARG A 44 4.52 13.47 2.70
C ARG A 44 5.07 14.49 1.71
N CYS A 45 4.21 15.29 1.08
CA CYS A 45 4.66 16.33 0.14
C CYS A 45 5.58 17.33 0.85
N LEU A 46 5.22 17.76 2.06
CA LEU A 46 6.07 18.64 2.87
C LEU A 46 7.43 18.00 3.19
N LYS A 47 7.45 16.70 3.50
CA LYS A 47 8.71 15.96 3.73
C LYS A 47 9.58 15.84 2.48
N VAL A 48 8.98 15.60 1.31
CA VAL A 48 9.71 15.55 0.03
C VAL A 48 10.31 16.92 -0.29
N GLN A 49 9.54 17.99 -0.07
CA GLN A 49 10.04 19.35 -0.26
C GLN A 49 11.23 19.64 0.67
N ALA A 50 11.11 19.29 1.96
CA ALA A 50 12.18 19.47 2.94
C ALA A 50 13.42 18.62 2.63
N SER A 51 13.26 17.47 1.98
CA SER A 51 14.38 16.62 1.54
C SER A 51 14.95 17.02 0.18
N GLY A 52 14.54 18.16 -0.41
CA GLY A 52 15.04 18.60 -1.72
C GLY A 52 14.65 17.67 -2.87
N GLY A 53 13.54 16.93 -2.74
CA GLY A 53 13.09 15.94 -3.72
C GLY A 53 13.59 14.52 -3.48
N GLU A 54 14.45 14.30 -2.48
CA GLU A 54 15.00 12.98 -2.18
C GLU A 54 13.97 11.98 -1.64
N ARG A 55 14.35 10.70 -1.66
CA ARG A 55 13.49 9.61 -1.17
C ARG A 55 13.19 9.75 0.32
N ILE A 56 11.89 9.86 0.64
CA ILE A 56 11.40 9.81 2.03
C ILE A 56 10.86 8.42 2.41
N LYS A 57 10.99 8.05 3.70
CA LYS A 57 10.33 6.87 4.27
C LYS A 57 8.99 7.28 4.88
N SER A 58 7.96 6.43 4.72
CA SER A 58 6.73 6.55 5.51
C SER A 58 6.21 5.17 5.89
N THR A 59 5.47 5.12 6.99
CA THR A 59 4.97 3.85 7.53
C THR A 59 3.83 3.27 6.68
N LEU A 60 3.05 4.11 5.99
CA LEU A 60 1.84 3.68 5.28
C LEU A 60 2.07 3.34 3.80
N TRP A 61 3.08 3.94 3.16
CA TRP A 61 3.44 3.77 1.75
C TRP A 61 4.63 2.84 1.55
#